data_AF-A0A1D8ACI5-F1
#
_entry.id   AF-A0A1D8ACI5-F1
#
_cell.length_a   1.000
_cell.length_b   1.000
_cell.length_c   1.000
_cell.angle_alpha   90.00
_cell.angle_beta   90.00
_cell.angle_gamma   90.00
#
_symmetry.space_group_name_H-M   'P 1'
#
loop_
_entity.id
_entity.type
_entity.pdbx_description
1 polymer ?
#
loop_
_entity_poly.entity_id
_entity_poly.type
_entity_poly.pdbx_seq_one_letter_code
_entity_poly.pdbx_strand_id
1 'polypeptide(L)'
;MPWGILAPDTVVSQRRQQNLGLAAAVRHFNDRAVPGIGGMWFPMPILWSVLAISIAEELGVPALPVGNAVEARVMLEVIAGPQDRRVRGARKMQGLKDSSFHNLRRRGTYVVQPIRMAMVQPLVALGFVQGSRYGAFRIHSAGRELLELNAMKEPRRLLGAWAHGRQPHGLKEALAVLSPVGAVPEAVRKLILARLLDGNDPGSTRRRELARLGTGPSSTHLDQETALAGVAPDHWSDLRAGAAFMDIRDAALTVLDQLEQHLLKLRDDNQPVRLSEAEAAEVAAEPLKQLRDLASAKGALVDQGNEETSRRFIAEIRHLSDQQLIQRLAERDSTVICQREGHIFLGPAASELRGSSETQDENRPPQDEAFAPQLFRLHNLHCLVTELSGKVNPGSRDAGSEAV
;
A
#
# COMPACT_ATOMS: atom_id res chain seq x y z
N MET A 1 -25.78 -41.15 -7.38
CA MET A 1 -25.68 -39.68 -7.22
C MET A 1 -24.45 -39.39 -6.36
N PRO A 2 -23.25 -39.23 -6.93
CA PRO A 2 -22.06 -38.96 -6.12
C PRO A 2 -22.06 -37.48 -5.73
N TRP A 3 -22.16 -37.22 -4.43
CA TRP A 3 -21.88 -35.91 -3.84
C TRP A 3 -20.38 -35.63 -4.00
N GLY A 4 -20.02 -34.89 -5.04
CA GLY A 4 -18.66 -34.45 -5.29
C GLY A 4 -18.31 -33.28 -4.37
N ILE A 5 -17.34 -33.49 -3.47
CA ILE A 5 -16.64 -32.41 -2.78
C ILE A 5 -15.92 -31.60 -3.86
N LEU A 6 -16.30 -30.33 -4.04
CA LEU A 6 -15.61 -29.40 -4.93
C LEU A 6 -14.14 -29.30 -4.50
N ALA A 7 -13.22 -29.43 -5.45
CA ALA A 7 -11.81 -29.16 -5.20
C ALA A 7 -11.64 -27.70 -4.72
N PRO A 8 -10.72 -27.41 -3.78
CA PRO A 8 -10.47 -26.06 -3.27
C PRO A 8 -10.21 -25.03 -4.38
N ASP A 9 -9.69 -25.49 -5.53
CA ASP A 9 -9.30 -24.69 -6.67
C ASP A 9 -10.49 -24.18 -7.52
N THR A 10 -11.71 -24.71 -7.28
CA THR A 10 -12.95 -24.26 -7.93
C THR A 10 -13.69 -23.17 -7.16
N VAL A 11 -13.28 -22.88 -5.91
CA VAL A 11 -13.80 -21.72 -5.17
C VAL A 11 -12.92 -20.54 -5.52
N VAL A 12 -13.38 -19.69 -6.45
CA VAL A 12 -12.81 -18.35 -6.60
C VAL A 12 -13.07 -17.64 -5.28
N SER A 13 -12.06 -17.62 -4.39
CA SER A 13 -12.09 -16.77 -3.20
C SER A 13 -12.23 -15.33 -3.68
N GLN A 14 -13.46 -14.81 -3.65
CA GLN A 14 -13.76 -13.43 -3.94
C GLN A 14 -13.42 -12.63 -2.69
N ARG A 15 -12.24 -12.01 -2.70
CA ARG A 15 -11.78 -11.19 -1.58
C ARG A 15 -12.63 -9.94 -1.44
N ARG A 16 -12.89 -9.53 -0.20
CA ARG A 16 -13.38 -8.19 0.15
C ARG A 16 -12.50 -7.11 -0.51
N GLN A 17 -13.04 -6.41 -1.51
CA GLN A 17 -12.31 -5.35 -2.22
C GLN A 17 -12.62 -3.96 -1.66
N GLN A 18 -13.90 -3.63 -1.42
CA GLN A 18 -14.40 -2.37 -0.86
C GLN A 18 -13.65 -1.11 -1.37
N ASN A 19 -13.27 -1.10 -2.64
CA ASN A 19 -12.54 0.02 -3.25
C ASN A 19 -13.46 0.94 -4.07
N LEU A 20 -14.75 0.57 -4.20
CA LEU A 20 -15.80 1.28 -4.97
C LEU A 20 -15.39 1.59 -6.43
N GLY A 21 -14.45 0.84 -7.01
CA GLY A 21 -13.86 1.18 -8.31
C GLY A 21 -13.07 2.50 -8.32
N LEU A 22 -12.70 3.02 -7.15
CA LEU A 22 -12.03 4.32 -6.96
C LEU A 22 -10.50 4.21 -6.83
N ALA A 23 -9.92 3.02 -6.99
CA ALA A 23 -8.49 2.78 -6.78
C ALA A 23 -7.56 3.63 -7.68
N ALA A 24 -8.03 4.07 -8.85
CA ALA A 24 -7.29 5.00 -9.70
C ALA A 24 -7.23 6.42 -9.11
N ALA A 25 -8.38 6.95 -8.68
CA ALA A 25 -8.47 8.24 -7.99
C ALA A 25 -7.68 8.27 -6.69
N VAL A 26 -7.76 7.19 -5.89
CA VAL A 26 -6.98 7.05 -4.65
C VAL A 26 -5.48 7.14 -4.94
N ARG A 27 -5.00 6.46 -5.99
CA ARG A 27 -3.60 6.54 -6.41
C ARG A 27 -3.25 7.94 -6.90
N HIS A 28 -4.10 8.56 -7.70
CA HIS A 28 -3.89 9.92 -8.20
C HIS A 28 -3.65 10.92 -7.07
N PHE A 29 -4.54 10.98 -6.08
CA PHE A 29 -4.40 11.93 -4.97
C PHE A 29 -3.20 11.62 -4.08
N ASN A 30 -2.91 10.35 -3.80
CA ASN A 30 -1.70 9.97 -3.07
C ASN A 30 -0.41 10.30 -3.86
N ASP A 31 -0.42 10.14 -5.19
CA ASP A 31 0.69 10.52 -6.07
C ASP A 31 0.91 12.03 -6.10
N ARG A 32 -0.15 12.85 -6.06
CA ARG A 32 0.00 14.31 -5.98
C ARG A 32 0.45 14.78 -4.60
N ALA A 33 0.01 14.10 -3.54
CA ALA A 33 0.38 14.39 -2.16
C ALA A 33 1.88 14.17 -1.92
N VAL A 34 2.38 12.97 -2.24
CA VAL A 34 3.81 12.66 -2.17
C VAL A 34 4.24 11.91 -3.43
N PRO A 35 4.73 12.64 -4.46
CA PRO A 35 5.06 12.05 -5.75
C PRO A 35 6.19 11.01 -5.65
N GLY A 36 6.08 9.94 -6.43
CA GLY A 36 7.18 9.03 -6.71
C GLY A 36 7.52 8.00 -5.63
N ILE A 37 7.03 8.13 -4.39
CA ILE A 37 7.43 7.20 -3.30
C ILE A 37 6.53 5.96 -3.16
N GLY A 38 5.43 5.85 -3.91
CA GLY A 38 4.54 4.68 -3.84
C GLY A 38 4.14 4.33 -2.41
N GLY A 39 4.24 3.04 -2.05
CA GLY A 39 4.03 2.55 -0.69
C GLY A 39 5.31 2.44 0.15
N MET A 40 6.42 3.04 -0.29
CA MET A 40 7.70 2.91 0.37
C MET A 40 7.74 3.75 1.65
N TRP A 41 8.06 3.13 2.78
CA TRP A 41 8.17 3.80 4.10
C TRP A 41 9.49 3.49 4.84
N PHE A 42 10.30 2.57 4.31
CA PHE A 42 11.67 2.28 4.74
C PHE A 42 12.52 1.91 3.52
N PRO A 43 13.86 2.07 3.55
CA PRO A 43 14.69 2.10 2.35
C PRO A 43 15.24 0.74 1.89
N MET A 44 15.32 -0.27 2.76
CA MET A 44 15.90 -1.59 2.43
C MET A 44 15.32 -2.27 1.16
N PRO A 45 14.01 -2.15 0.86
CA PRO A 45 13.45 -2.71 -0.37
C PRO A 45 14.05 -2.14 -1.67
N ILE A 46 14.64 -0.93 -1.64
CA ILE A 46 15.42 -0.40 -2.77
C ILE A 46 16.65 -1.27 -3.00
N LEU A 47 17.42 -1.55 -1.95
CA LEU A 47 18.67 -2.31 -2.02
C LEU A 47 18.39 -3.72 -2.55
N TRP A 48 17.40 -4.41 -1.98
CA TRP A 48 17.04 -5.75 -2.43
C TRP A 48 16.63 -5.77 -3.90
N SER A 49 15.87 -4.76 -4.34
CA SER A 49 15.40 -4.69 -5.71
C SER A 49 16.54 -4.39 -6.70
N VAL A 50 17.41 -3.43 -6.38
CA VAL A 50 18.58 -3.10 -7.23
C VAL A 50 19.51 -4.31 -7.34
N LEU A 51 19.78 -5.01 -6.23
CA LEU A 51 20.57 -6.24 -6.25
C LEU A 51 19.90 -7.33 -7.11
N ALA A 52 18.61 -7.57 -6.91
CA ALA A 52 17.87 -8.57 -7.65
C ALA A 52 17.83 -8.29 -9.16
N ILE A 53 17.62 -7.04 -9.56
CA ILE A 53 17.58 -6.63 -10.97
C ILE A 53 18.96 -6.77 -11.61
N SER A 54 20.02 -6.35 -10.92
CA SER A 54 21.40 -6.53 -11.39
C SER A 54 21.78 -8.01 -11.54
N ILE A 55 21.34 -8.87 -10.63
CA ILE A 55 21.55 -10.34 -10.74
C ILE A 55 20.71 -10.91 -11.88
N ALA A 56 19.49 -10.43 -12.09
CA ALA A 56 18.64 -10.88 -13.18
C ALA A 56 19.23 -10.53 -14.55
N GLU A 57 19.82 -9.33 -14.69
CA GLU A 57 20.55 -8.92 -15.89
C GLU A 57 21.76 -9.84 -16.14
N GLU A 58 22.55 -10.15 -15.11
CA GLU A 58 23.69 -11.10 -15.22
C GLU A 58 23.23 -12.51 -15.66
N LEU A 59 22.12 -12.99 -15.11
CA LEU A 59 21.55 -14.30 -15.43
C LEU A 59 20.78 -14.35 -16.76
N GLY A 60 20.50 -13.20 -17.38
CA GLY A 60 19.68 -13.13 -18.59
C GLY A 60 18.22 -13.56 -18.37
N VAL A 61 17.65 -13.34 -17.18
CA VAL A 61 16.27 -13.73 -16.83
C VAL A 61 15.42 -12.53 -16.41
N PRO A 62 14.07 -12.63 -16.40
CA PRO A 62 13.22 -11.59 -15.85
C PRO A 62 13.53 -11.31 -14.37
N ALA A 63 13.44 -10.05 -13.94
CA ALA A 63 13.80 -9.66 -12.57
C ALA A 63 12.83 -10.16 -11.50
N LEU A 64 11.58 -10.48 -11.87
CA LEU A 64 10.54 -10.82 -10.89
C LEU A 64 10.88 -12.08 -10.06
N PRO A 65 11.20 -13.25 -10.65
CA PRO A 65 11.60 -14.42 -9.86
C PRO A 65 12.85 -14.19 -9.01
N VAL A 66 13.81 -13.37 -9.48
CA VAL A 66 15.03 -13.04 -8.73
C VAL A 66 14.69 -12.17 -7.52
N GLY A 67 13.84 -11.15 -7.70
CA GLY A 67 13.34 -10.31 -6.62
C GLY A 67 12.60 -11.10 -5.55
N ASN A 68 11.76 -12.08 -5.95
CA ASN A 68 11.14 -13.00 -5.00
C ASN A 68 12.18 -13.72 -4.15
N ALA A 69 13.20 -14.28 -4.79
CA ALA A 69 14.19 -15.11 -4.14
C ALA A 69 15.07 -14.30 -3.18
N VAL A 70 15.52 -13.11 -3.60
CA VAL A 70 16.35 -12.23 -2.77
C VAL A 70 15.58 -11.75 -1.55
N GLU A 71 14.35 -11.25 -1.73
CA GLU A 71 13.51 -10.80 -0.63
C GLU A 71 13.21 -11.94 0.35
N ALA A 72 12.82 -13.12 -0.15
CA ALA A 72 12.60 -14.30 0.68
C ALA A 72 13.86 -14.73 1.44
N ARG A 73 15.03 -14.68 0.80
CA ARG A 73 16.29 -15.10 1.43
C ARG A 73 16.71 -14.18 2.57
N VAL A 74 16.52 -12.87 2.40
CA VAL A 74 16.72 -11.87 3.46
C VAL A 74 15.76 -12.13 4.61
N MET A 75 14.48 -12.34 4.31
CA MET A 75 13.45 -12.54 5.33
C MET A 75 13.69 -13.81 6.15
N LEU A 76 14.08 -14.92 5.52
CA LEU A 76 14.46 -16.16 6.20
C LEU A 76 15.57 -15.96 7.24
N GLU A 77 16.48 -15.03 7.01
CA GLU A 77 17.60 -14.78 7.91
C GLU A 77 17.17 -14.08 9.21
N VAL A 78 16.06 -13.35 9.18
CA VAL A 78 15.60 -12.50 10.30
C VAL A 78 14.29 -12.98 10.92
N ILE A 79 13.63 -13.98 10.33
CA ILE A 79 12.27 -14.35 10.70
C ILE A 79 12.10 -14.97 12.08
N ALA A 80 13.18 -15.48 12.65
CA ALA A 80 13.22 -16.00 14.02
C ALA A 80 13.53 -14.90 15.06
N GLY A 81 13.77 -13.66 14.61
CA GLY A 81 14.04 -12.51 15.46
C GLY A 81 12.79 -11.90 16.10
N PRO A 82 12.93 -10.73 16.77
CA PRO A 82 11.81 -9.99 17.33
C PRO A 82 10.74 -9.68 16.29
N GLN A 83 9.49 -9.57 16.74
CA GLN A 83 8.40 -9.14 15.88
C GLN A 83 8.65 -7.71 15.37
N ASP A 84 8.65 -7.54 14.06
CA ASP A 84 8.78 -6.24 13.38
C ASP A 84 7.98 -6.30 12.07
N ARG A 85 7.20 -5.25 11.79
CA ARG A 85 6.32 -5.19 10.60
C ARG A 85 7.06 -5.22 9.26
N ARG A 86 8.36 -4.96 9.26
CA ARG A 86 9.23 -5.09 8.07
C ARG A 86 9.54 -6.55 7.77
N VAL A 87 9.43 -7.44 8.75
CA VAL A 87 9.64 -8.88 8.62
C VAL A 87 8.32 -9.54 8.28
N ARG A 88 8.24 -10.21 7.13
CA ARG A 88 6.99 -10.89 6.68
C ARG A 88 7.23 -12.37 6.40
N GLY A 89 6.14 -13.12 6.26
CA GLY A 89 6.17 -14.49 5.73
C GLY A 89 6.46 -15.59 6.75
N ALA A 90 6.34 -15.31 8.05
CA ALA A 90 6.69 -16.25 9.12
C ALA A 90 5.99 -17.59 8.99
N ARG A 91 4.67 -17.55 8.75
CA ARG A 91 3.84 -18.76 8.62
C ARG A 91 4.19 -19.60 7.40
N LYS A 92 4.41 -18.98 6.24
CA LYS A 92 4.71 -19.68 4.99
C LYS A 92 6.11 -20.26 4.94
N MET A 93 7.06 -19.60 5.61
CA MET A 93 8.46 -20.01 5.63
C MET A 93 8.80 -20.89 6.84
N GLN A 94 7.84 -21.13 7.74
CA GLN A 94 8.01 -22.04 8.86
C GLN A 94 8.37 -23.44 8.36
N GLY A 95 9.50 -23.98 8.84
CA GLY A 95 9.96 -25.33 8.47
C GLY A 95 10.57 -25.44 7.06
N LEU A 96 10.81 -24.33 6.36
CA LEU A 96 11.48 -24.35 5.06
C LEU A 96 12.94 -24.81 5.21
N LYS A 97 13.25 -26.01 4.71
CA LYS A 97 14.60 -26.60 4.79
C LYS A 97 15.52 -26.18 3.64
N ASP A 98 14.96 -25.95 2.46
CA ASP A 98 15.71 -25.60 1.26
C ASP A 98 15.66 -24.08 1.00
N SER A 99 16.76 -23.39 1.32
CA SER A 99 16.96 -21.96 1.08
C SER A 99 17.70 -21.67 -0.24
N SER A 100 17.77 -22.64 -1.16
CA SER A 100 18.37 -22.45 -2.47
C SER A 100 17.61 -21.43 -3.32
N PHE A 101 18.34 -20.75 -4.21
CA PHE A 101 17.74 -19.82 -5.16
C PHE A 101 16.62 -20.45 -6.00
N HIS A 102 16.82 -21.71 -6.42
CA HIS A 102 15.84 -22.45 -7.21
C HIS A 102 14.51 -22.66 -6.47
N ASN A 103 14.55 -22.88 -5.15
CA ASN A 103 13.33 -23.02 -4.37
C ASN A 103 12.68 -21.66 -4.07
N LEU A 104 13.47 -20.66 -3.66
CA LEU A 104 12.93 -19.35 -3.25
C LEU A 104 12.38 -18.50 -4.41
N ARG A 105 12.82 -18.75 -5.65
CA ARG A 105 12.27 -18.05 -6.83
C ARG A 105 10.86 -18.50 -7.21
N ARG A 106 10.37 -19.64 -6.69
CA ARG A 106 9.06 -20.19 -7.01
C ARG A 106 7.94 -19.29 -6.48
N ARG A 107 6.81 -19.26 -7.18
CA ARG A 107 5.64 -18.50 -6.72
C ARG A 107 5.06 -19.16 -5.46
N GLY A 108 4.67 -18.34 -4.50
CA GLY A 108 3.95 -18.79 -3.30
C GLY A 108 4.81 -19.19 -2.10
N THR A 109 6.13 -19.39 -2.28
CA THR A 109 7.08 -19.83 -1.24
C THR A 109 7.21 -18.85 -0.06
N TYR A 110 7.12 -17.54 -0.33
CA TYR A 110 7.36 -16.49 0.66
C TYR A 110 6.06 -15.84 1.15
N VAL A 111 5.52 -14.88 0.41
CA VAL A 111 4.24 -14.23 0.72
C VAL A 111 3.44 -13.96 -0.56
N VAL A 112 2.14 -13.72 -0.39
CA VAL A 112 1.23 -13.39 -1.49
C VAL A 112 1.45 -11.95 -1.97
N GLN A 113 1.72 -11.02 -1.04
CA GLN A 113 2.00 -9.61 -1.33
C GLN A 113 3.37 -9.19 -0.79
N PRO A 114 4.43 -9.39 -1.57
CA PRO A 114 5.76 -9.02 -1.13
C PRO A 114 5.97 -7.51 -1.17
N ILE A 115 6.89 -7.01 -0.35
CA ILE A 115 7.18 -5.59 -0.18
C ILE A 115 7.56 -4.95 -1.51
N ARG A 116 8.25 -5.69 -2.39
CA ARG A 116 8.61 -5.19 -3.73
C ARG A 116 7.43 -4.75 -4.60
N MET A 117 6.19 -5.19 -4.33
CA MET A 117 5.03 -4.72 -5.09
C MET A 117 4.80 -3.21 -4.91
N ALA A 118 5.14 -2.67 -3.74
CA ALA A 118 5.09 -1.23 -3.47
C ALA A 118 6.26 -0.45 -4.12
N MET A 119 7.26 -1.15 -4.67
CA MET A 119 8.53 -0.56 -5.12
C MET A 119 8.57 -0.22 -6.61
N VAL A 120 7.56 -0.60 -7.40
CA VAL A 120 7.53 -0.32 -8.85
C VAL A 120 7.69 1.17 -9.14
N GLN A 121 6.87 2.02 -8.51
CA GLN A 121 6.93 3.46 -8.70
C GLN A 121 8.20 4.08 -8.09
N PRO A 122 8.59 3.80 -6.82
CA PRO A 122 9.84 4.30 -6.22
C PRO A 122 11.09 4.07 -7.04
N LEU A 123 11.29 2.83 -7.52
CA LEU A 123 12.52 2.48 -8.22
C LEU A 123 12.68 3.28 -9.51
N VAL A 124 11.59 3.50 -10.23
CA VAL A 124 11.58 4.27 -11.48
C VAL A 124 11.68 5.76 -11.20
N ALA A 125 10.83 6.30 -10.31
CA ALA A 125 10.75 7.73 -10.02
C ALA A 125 12.07 8.27 -9.44
N LEU A 126 12.77 7.47 -8.63
CA LEU A 126 14.05 7.84 -8.03
C LEU A 126 15.25 7.50 -8.95
N GLY A 127 15.01 6.93 -10.14
CA GLY A 127 16.04 6.69 -11.16
C GLY A 127 16.97 5.52 -10.89
N PHE A 128 16.60 4.61 -9.97
CA PHE A 128 17.36 3.38 -9.72
C PHE A 128 17.22 2.39 -10.86
N VAL A 129 16.05 2.37 -11.51
CA VAL A 129 15.73 1.44 -12.59
C VAL A 129 14.96 2.15 -13.70
N GLN A 130 14.88 1.52 -14.87
CA GLN A 130 14.02 1.92 -15.97
C GLN A 130 13.11 0.76 -16.40
N GLY A 131 11.91 1.08 -16.89
CA GLY A 131 10.93 0.11 -17.37
C GLY A 131 9.54 0.35 -16.78
N SER A 132 8.53 -0.36 -17.29
CA SER A 132 7.12 -0.17 -16.93
C SER A 132 6.59 -1.16 -15.88
N ARG A 133 7.31 -2.26 -15.64
CA ARG A 133 6.91 -3.31 -14.69
C ARG A 133 8.13 -4.01 -14.11
N TYR A 134 8.01 -4.48 -12.87
CA TYR A 134 9.13 -5.06 -12.11
C TYR A 134 9.92 -6.11 -12.88
N GLY A 135 9.24 -7.07 -13.52
CA GLY A 135 9.90 -8.16 -14.24
C GLY A 135 10.67 -7.73 -15.50
N ALA A 136 10.46 -6.51 -16.00
CA ALA A 136 11.13 -5.95 -17.17
C ALA A 136 12.08 -4.78 -16.80
N PHE A 137 12.30 -4.54 -15.51
CA PHE A 137 13.21 -3.49 -15.06
C PHE A 137 14.65 -3.78 -15.47
N ARG A 138 15.36 -2.70 -15.77
CA ARG A 138 16.80 -2.68 -15.99
C ARG A 138 17.46 -1.65 -15.08
N ILE A 139 18.71 -1.89 -14.72
CA ILE A 139 19.45 -0.95 -13.88
C ILE A 139 19.62 0.40 -14.61
N HIS A 140 19.36 1.49 -13.90
CA HIS A 140 19.53 2.86 -14.39
C HIS A 140 20.66 3.57 -13.63
N SER A 141 20.89 4.86 -13.89
CA SER A 141 22.03 5.64 -13.35
C SER A 141 22.18 5.53 -11.83
N ALA A 142 21.16 5.87 -11.04
CA ALA A 142 21.26 5.82 -9.58
C ALA A 142 21.38 4.37 -9.06
N GLY A 143 20.89 3.39 -9.82
CA GLY A 143 21.07 1.97 -9.51
C GLY A 143 22.53 1.54 -9.70
N ARG A 144 23.20 2.01 -10.76
CA ARG A 144 24.64 1.80 -10.97
C ARG A 144 25.45 2.45 -9.85
N GLU A 145 25.15 3.70 -9.51
CA GLU A 145 25.80 4.41 -8.39
C GLU A 145 25.64 3.64 -7.07
N LEU A 146 24.45 3.11 -6.79
CA LEU A 146 24.21 2.30 -5.59
C LEU A 146 25.08 1.05 -5.57
N LEU A 147 25.20 0.34 -6.70
CA LEU A 147 26.00 -0.89 -6.80
C LEU A 147 27.50 -0.66 -6.63
N GLU A 148 27.99 0.54 -6.98
CA GLU A 148 29.40 0.92 -6.82
C GLU A 148 29.80 1.26 -5.38
N LEU A 149 28.83 1.47 -4.49
CA LEU A 149 29.11 1.68 -3.06
C LEU A 149 29.74 0.44 -2.44
N ASN A 150 30.80 0.62 -1.64
CA ASN A 150 31.54 -0.49 -1.01
C ASN A 150 30.62 -1.41 -0.18
N ALA A 151 29.60 -0.86 0.47
CA ALA A 151 28.63 -1.63 1.24
C ALA A 151 27.75 -2.58 0.38
N MET A 152 27.69 -2.36 -0.94
CA MET A 152 26.85 -3.12 -1.87
C MET A 152 27.64 -4.17 -2.67
N LYS A 153 28.95 -4.00 -2.84
CA LYS A 153 29.81 -4.88 -3.64
C LYS A 153 29.77 -6.34 -3.15
N GLU A 154 29.99 -6.54 -1.85
CA GLU A 154 30.05 -7.88 -1.27
C GLU A 154 28.66 -8.56 -1.24
N PRO A 155 27.57 -7.90 -0.81
CA PRO A 155 26.22 -8.44 -0.96
C PRO A 155 25.87 -8.82 -2.40
N ARG A 156 26.24 -7.98 -3.39
CA ARG A 156 25.99 -8.28 -4.81
C ARG A 156 26.75 -9.51 -5.29
N ARG A 157 28.03 -9.63 -4.93
CA ARG A 157 28.88 -10.76 -5.30
C ARG A 157 28.34 -12.06 -4.72
N LEU A 158 28.03 -12.07 -3.43
CA LEU A 158 27.60 -13.25 -2.70
C LEU A 158 26.18 -13.70 -3.09
N LEU A 159 25.22 -12.77 -3.21
CA LEU A 159 23.89 -13.11 -3.71
C LEU A 159 23.93 -13.56 -5.18
N GLY A 160 24.79 -12.98 -6.02
CA GLY A 160 24.99 -13.43 -7.40
C GLY A 160 25.52 -14.87 -7.45
N ALA A 161 26.54 -15.20 -6.67
CA ALA A 161 27.06 -16.56 -6.57
C ALA A 161 26.01 -17.56 -6.05
N TRP A 162 25.22 -17.17 -5.05
CA TRP A 162 24.10 -17.97 -4.56
C TRP A 162 23.02 -18.18 -5.63
N ALA A 163 22.70 -17.16 -6.42
CA ALA A 163 21.74 -17.27 -7.53
C ALA A 163 22.22 -18.21 -8.65
N HIS A 164 23.53 -18.36 -8.82
CA HIS A 164 24.15 -19.38 -9.68
C HIS A 164 24.14 -20.79 -9.08
N GLY A 165 23.49 -21.00 -7.93
CA GLY A 165 23.41 -22.30 -7.25
C GLY A 165 24.63 -22.64 -6.40
N ARG A 166 25.55 -21.69 -6.18
CA ARG A 166 26.70 -21.90 -5.28
C ARG A 166 26.30 -21.68 -3.82
N GLN A 167 27.14 -22.14 -2.90
CA GLN A 167 27.02 -21.87 -1.46
C GLN A 167 28.18 -20.99 -1.00
N PRO A 168 28.15 -19.68 -1.28
CA PRO A 168 29.28 -18.82 -1.02
C PRO A 168 29.46 -18.59 0.50
N HIS A 169 30.70 -18.72 0.97
CA HIS A 169 31.09 -18.34 2.32
C HIS A 169 30.90 -16.83 2.52
N GLY A 170 30.42 -16.39 3.69
CA GLY A 170 30.13 -14.97 3.96
C GLY A 170 28.70 -14.51 3.64
N LEU A 171 27.85 -15.38 3.07
CA LEU A 171 26.49 -14.99 2.65
C LEU A 171 25.64 -14.48 3.83
N LYS A 172 25.81 -15.07 5.02
CA LYS A 172 25.02 -14.71 6.20
C LYS A 172 25.31 -13.27 6.64
N GLU A 173 26.58 -12.91 6.62
CA GLU A 173 27.11 -11.58 6.95
C GLU A 173 26.61 -10.54 5.94
N ALA A 174 26.59 -10.88 4.65
CA ALA A 174 25.98 -10.03 3.63
C ALA A 174 24.47 -9.86 3.83
N LEU A 175 23.75 -10.92 4.22
CA LEU A 175 22.31 -10.84 4.52
C LEU A 175 22.05 -9.99 5.77
N ALA A 176 22.96 -9.96 6.76
CA ALA A 176 22.84 -9.08 7.91
C ALA A 176 22.91 -7.59 7.51
N VAL A 177 23.77 -7.23 6.55
CA VAL A 177 23.79 -5.87 5.94
C VAL A 177 22.48 -5.56 5.22
N LEU A 178 21.83 -6.58 4.67
CA LEU A 178 20.55 -6.48 3.97
C LEU A 178 19.33 -6.66 4.87
N SER A 179 19.51 -6.76 6.19
CA SER A 179 18.42 -6.98 7.13
C SER A 179 17.37 -5.86 7.07
N PRO A 180 16.06 -6.16 7.03
CA PRO A 180 15.00 -5.16 7.07
C PRO A 180 15.03 -4.28 8.32
N VAL A 181 15.54 -4.83 9.43
CA VAL A 181 15.65 -4.17 10.74
C VAL A 181 17.07 -3.68 11.03
N GLY A 182 18.00 -3.89 10.09
CA GLY A 182 19.39 -3.45 10.19
C GLY A 182 19.55 -1.96 9.89
N ALA A 183 20.66 -1.39 10.37
CA ALA A 183 21.02 -0.03 10.02
C ALA A 183 21.46 0.04 8.54
N VAL A 184 20.82 0.94 7.79
CA VAL A 184 21.18 1.19 6.39
C VAL A 184 22.57 1.83 6.33
N PRO A 185 23.52 1.34 5.51
CA PRO A 185 24.86 1.93 5.43
C PRO A 185 24.85 3.42 5.08
N GLU A 186 25.73 4.22 5.69
CA GLU A 186 25.70 5.70 5.59
C GLU A 186 25.73 6.21 4.14
N ALA A 187 26.64 5.69 3.31
CA ALA A 187 26.74 6.10 1.91
C ALA A 187 25.46 5.76 1.12
N VAL A 188 24.82 4.63 1.44
CA VAL A 188 23.54 4.24 0.84
C VAL A 188 22.43 5.19 1.28
N ARG A 189 22.39 5.55 2.57
CA ARG A 189 21.43 6.53 3.10
C ARG A 189 21.54 7.87 2.38
N LYS A 190 22.76 8.40 2.26
CA LYS A 190 23.03 9.68 1.56
C LYS A 190 22.58 9.63 0.12
N LEU A 191 22.89 8.56 -0.61
CA LEU A 191 22.46 8.40 -2.00
C LEU A 191 20.93 8.38 -2.13
N ILE A 192 20.24 7.55 -1.34
CA ILE A 192 18.76 7.46 -1.41
C ILE A 192 18.12 8.80 -1.00
N LEU A 193 18.63 9.47 0.04
CA LEU A 193 18.12 10.76 0.47
C LEU A 193 18.28 11.83 -0.61
N ALA A 194 19.43 11.87 -1.27
CA ALA A 194 19.68 12.78 -2.38
C ALA A 194 18.72 12.52 -3.55
N ARG A 195 18.51 11.25 -3.93
CA ARG A 195 17.53 10.89 -4.96
C ARG A 195 16.10 11.25 -4.56
N LEU A 196 15.78 11.21 -3.27
CA LEU A 196 14.46 11.53 -2.74
C LEU A 196 14.19 13.04 -2.73
N LEU A 197 15.15 13.87 -2.31
CA LEU A 197 14.92 15.28 -2.00
C LEU A 197 15.60 16.27 -2.94
N ASP A 198 16.73 15.94 -3.57
CA ASP A 198 17.61 16.95 -4.19
C ASP A 198 17.27 17.31 -5.65
N GLY A 199 16.31 16.64 -6.28
CA GLY A 199 15.90 16.94 -7.66
C GLY A 199 15.26 18.34 -7.81
N ASN A 200 15.24 18.85 -9.03
CA ASN A 200 14.60 20.12 -9.39
C ASN A 200 13.21 19.93 -10.04
N ASP A 201 12.74 18.69 -10.16
CA ASP A 201 11.40 18.41 -10.63
C ASP A 201 10.35 18.77 -9.56
N PRO A 202 9.08 19.06 -9.96
CA PRO A 202 8.01 19.38 -9.02
C PRO A 202 7.85 18.35 -7.90
N GLY A 203 8.06 17.06 -8.19
CA GLY A 203 7.95 16.00 -7.21
C GLY A 203 9.00 16.08 -6.11
N SER A 204 10.25 16.34 -6.48
CA SER A 204 11.34 16.54 -5.52
C SER A 204 11.13 17.78 -4.64
N THR A 205 10.66 18.89 -5.23
CA THR A 205 10.30 20.10 -4.48
C THR A 205 9.22 19.80 -3.44
N ARG A 206 8.11 19.18 -3.83
CA ARG A 206 7.02 18.79 -2.92
C ARG A 206 7.50 17.89 -1.78
N ARG A 207 8.33 16.88 -2.08
CA ARG A 207 8.90 16.00 -1.05
C ARG A 207 9.81 16.76 -0.08
N ARG A 208 10.62 17.69 -0.58
CA ARG A 208 11.54 18.50 0.24
C ARG A 208 10.81 19.51 1.11
N GLU A 209 9.76 20.14 0.62
CA GLU A 209 8.89 21.03 1.41
C GLU A 209 8.25 20.26 2.57
N LEU A 210 7.63 19.10 2.29
CA LEU A 210 7.06 18.25 3.34
C LEU A 210 8.11 17.72 4.31
N ALA A 211 9.29 17.32 3.84
CA ALA A 211 10.36 16.83 4.70
C ALA A 211 10.87 17.91 5.68
N ARG A 212 10.87 19.19 5.26
CA ARG A 212 11.29 20.33 6.10
C ARG A 212 10.32 20.63 7.23
N LEU A 213 9.04 20.27 7.11
CA LEU A 213 8.07 20.41 8.20
C LEU A 213 8.46 19.55 9.41
N GLY A 214 9.20 18.46 9.20
CA GLY A 214 9.60 17.52 10.26
C GLY A 214 8.46 16.60 10.73
N THR A 215 7.23 17.10 10.77
CA THR A 215 5.98 16.36 10.91
C THR A 215 5.11 16.58 9.67
N GLY A 216 4.06 15.77 9.48
CA GLY A 216 3.12 15.98 8.38
C GLY A 216 2.09 17.06 8.70
N PRO A 217 1.36 17.55 7.69
CA PRO A 217 0.07 18.17 7.96
C PRO A 217 -0.89 17.12 8.55
N SER A 218 -1.62 17.51 9.59
CA SER A 218 -2.69 16.73 10.22
C SER A 218 -4.02 17.01 9.50
N SER A 219 -5.07 16.25 9.82
CA SER A 219 -6.43 16.50 9.31
C SER A 219 -6.87 17.94 9.57
N THR A 220 -6.66 18.43 10.79
CA THR A 220 -7.04 19.79 11.19
C THR A 220 -6.34 20.87 10.37
N HIS A 221 -5.06 20.64 10.01
CA HIS A 221 -4.36 21.56 9.12
C HIS A 221 -5.01 21.56 7.73
N LEU A 222 -5.33 20.39 7.16
CA LEU A 222 -5.89 20.28 5.80
C LEU A 222 -7.33 20.85 5.69
N ASP A 223 -8.05 21.00 6.79
CA ASP A 223 -9.35 21.70 6.76
C ASP A 223 -9.17 23.22 6.52
N GLN A 224 -8.00 23.78 6.86
CA GLN A 224 -7.70 25.21 6.69
C GLN A 224 -7.30 25.56 5.25
N GLU A 225 -7.76 26.71 4.75
CA GLU A 225 -7.41 27.19 3.40
C GLU A 225 -5.96 27.62 3.28
N THR A 226 -5.42 28.23 4.34
CA THR A 226 -4.05 28.74 4.37
C THR A 226 -3.05 27.59 4.41
N ALA A 227 -2.08 27.61 3.50
CA ALA A 227 -1.00 26.65 3.47
C ALA A 227 -0.07 26.77 4.68
N LEU A 228 0.45 25.64 5.15
CA LEU A 228 1.55 25.64 6.12
C LEU A 228 2.78 26.34 5.53
N ALA A 229 3.52 27.03 6.38
CA ALA A 229 4.72 27.76 5.97
C ALA A 229 5.71 26.83 5.26
N GLY A 230 6.12 27.22 4.04
CA GLY A 230 7.07 26.47 3.23
C GLY A 230 6.46 25.38 2.34
N VAL A 231 5.13 25.21 2.32
CA VAL A 231 4.42 24.36 1.34
C VAL A 231 3.80 25.25 0.26
N ALA A 232 4.05 24.93 -1.00
CA ALA A 232 3.50 25.71 -2.11
C ALA A 232 1.95 25.67 -2.15
N PRO A 233 1.25 26.77 -2.51
CA PRO A 233 -0.22 26.81 -2.52
C PRO A 233 -0.90 25.78 -3.43
N ASP A 234 -0.30 25.47 -4.58
CA ASP A 234 -0.81 24.45 -5.50
C ASP A 234 -0.70 23.04 -4.89
N HIS A 235 0.41 22.74 -4.22
CA HIS A 235 0.58 21.49 -3.50
C HIS A 235 -0.36 21.40 -2.30
N TRP A 236 -0.58 22.51 -1.59
CA TRP A 236 -1.55 22.56 -0.51
C TRP A 236 -2.97 22.25 -1.00
N SER A 237 -3.40 22.86 -2.10
CA SER A 237 -4.68 22.57 -2.74
C SER A 237 -4.83 21.09 -3.08
N ASP A 238 -3.78 20.46 -3.63
CA ASP A 238 -3.78 19.02 -3.93
C ASP A 238 -3.92 18.14 -2.68
N LEU A 239 -3.24 18.50 -1.58
CA LEU A 239 -3.34 17.78 -0.31
C LEU A 239 -4.77 17.86 0.24
N ARG A 240 -5.39 19.05 0.21
CA ARG A 240 -6.77 19.25 0.65
C ARG A 240 -7.78 18.50 -0.22
N ALA A 241 -7.62 18.55 -1.54
CA ALA A 241 -8.46 17.81 -2.48
C ALA A 241 -8.36 16.29 -2.24
N GLY A 242 -7.13 15.80 -2.02
CA GLY A 242 -6.89 14.40 -1.69
C GLY A 242 -7.54 13.98 -0.38
N ALA A 243 -7.36 14.76 0.69
CA ALA A 243 -7.99 14.45 1.98
C ALA A 243 -9.53 14.46 1.90
N ALA A 244 -10.11 15.49 1.29
CA ALA A 244 -11.55 15.58 1.05
C ALA A 244 -12.10 14.37 0.30
N PHE A 245 -11.40 13.91 -0.75
CA PHE A 245 -11.82 12.74 -1.51
C PHE A 245 -11.81 11.46 -0.66
N MET A 246 -10.79 11.25 0.17
CA MET A 246 -10.72 10.07 1.03
C MET A 246 -11.81 10.10 2.11
N ASP A 247 -12.08 11.26 2.71
CA ASP A 247 -13.16 11.41 3.68
C ASP A 247 -14.51 11.03 3.05
N ILE A 248 -14.80 11.51 1.83
CA ILE A 248 -16.06 11.22 1.12
C ILE A 248 -16.14 9.75 0.71
N ARG A 249 -15.03 9.15 0.25
CA ARG A 249 -14.98 7.71 -0.03
C ARG A 249 -15.27 6.89 1.23
N ASP A 250 -14.63 7.23 2.34
CA ASP A 250 -14.76 6.47 3.58
C ASP A 250 -16.17 6.62 4.16
N ALA A 251 -16.79 7.81 4.06
CA ALA A 251 -18.21 7.99 4.37
C ALA A 251 -19.13 7.12 3.50
N ALA A 252 -18.83 6.95 2.20
CA ALA A 252 -19.58 6.05 1.33
C ALA A 252 -19.39 4.57 1.69
N LEU A 253 -18.21 4.19 2.19
CA LEU A 253 -18.00 2.85 2.74
C LEU A 253 -18.78 2.62 4.04
N THR A 254 -18.95 3.64 4.87
CA THR A 254 -19.81 3.58 6.07
C THR A 254 -21.28 3.30 5.71
N VAL A 255 -21.78 3.85 4.59
CA VAL A 255 -23.12 3.51 4.07
C VAL A 255 -23.23 2.01 3.79
N LEU A 256 -22.24 1.42 3.09
CA LEU A 256 -22.23 -0.01 2.79
C LEU A 256 -22.06 -0.88 4.03
N ASP A 257 -21.27 -0.44 5.01
CA ASP A 257 -21.09 -1.17 6.27
C ASP A 257 -22.39 -1.23 7.07
N GLN A 258 -23.15 -0.13 7.09
CA GLN A 258 -24.45 -0.10 7.76
C GLN A 258 -25.43 -1.09 7.13
N LEU A 259 -25.44 -1.17 5.79
CA LEU A 259 -26.23 -2.17 5.06
C LEU A 259 -25.75 -3.60 5.34
N GLU A 260 -24.43 -3.83 5.37
CA GLU A 260 -23.85 -5.14 5.70
C GLU A 260 -24.30 -5.57 7.09
N GLN A 261 -24.09 -4.74 8.10
CA GLN A 261 -24.45 -5.04 9.49
C GLN A 261 -25.95 -5.36 9.63
N HIS A 262 -26.82 -4.61 8.95
CA HIS A 262 -28.25 -4.87 8.98
C HIS A 262 -28.61 -6.21 8.31
N LEU A 263 -28.06 -6.50 7.13
CA LEU A 263 -28.31 -7.77 6.45
C LEU A 263 -27.74 -8.97 7.21
N LEU A 264 -26.60 -8.80 7.90
CA LEU A 264 -26.05 -9.81 8.81
C LEU A 264 -27.00 -10.09 9.97
N LYS A 265 -27.58 -9.04 10.56
CA LYS A 265 -28.59 -9.20 11.60
C LYS A 265 -29.82 -9.95 11.11
N LEU A 266 -30.33 -9.63 9.91
CA LEU A 266 -31.44 -10.39 9.31
C LEU A 266 -31.11 -11.87 9.14
N ARG A 267 -29.87 -12.19 8.74
CA ARG A 267 -29.40 -13.57 8.64
C ARG A 267 -29.40 -14.27 9.99
N ASP A 268 -28.87 -13.60 11.02
CA ASP A 268 -28.76 -14.15 12.37
C ASP A 268 -30.15 -14.34 13.03
N ASP A 269 -31.12 -13.49 12.66
CA ASP A 269 -32.52 -13.57 13.08
C ASP A 269 -33.35 -14.56 12.22
N ASN A 270 -32.74 -15.32 11.31
CA ASN A 270 -33.39 -16.23 10.34
C ASN A 270 -34.46 -15.56 9.45
N GLN A 271 -34.27 -14.28 9.12
CA GLN A 271 -35.12 -13.52 8.22
C GLN A 271 -34.56 -13.52 6.77
N PRO A 272 -35.39 -13.19 5.75
CA PRO A 272 -34.92 -13.03 4.39
C PRO A 272 -33.80 -11.98 4.30
N VAL A 273 -32.59 -12.39 3.88
CA VAL A 273 -31.40 -11.53 3.76
C VAL A 273 -31.46 -10.71 2.47
N ARG A 274 -32.43 -9.81 2.40
CA ARG A 274 -32.65 -8.91 1.27
C ARG A 274 -33.35 -7.65 1.73
N LEU A 275 -33.02 -6.53 1.08
CA LEU A 275 -33.71 -5.26 1.24
C LEU A 275 -34.12 -4.77 -0.14
N SER A 276 -35.33 -4.22 -0.27
CA SER A 276 -35.65 -3.35 -1.40
C SER A 276 -34.80 -2.08 -1.35
N GLU A 277 -34.67 -1.37 -2.47
CA GLU A 277 -33.92 -0.11 -2.52
C GLU A 277 -34.48 0.96 -1.57
N ALA A 278 -35.79 0.96 -1.33
CA ALA A 278 -36.44 1.85 -0.36
C ALA A 278 -36.08 1.49 1.09
N GLU A 279 -36.18 0.22 1.47
CA GLU A 279 -35.79 -0.26 2.81
C GLU A 279 -34.30 -0.04 3.07
N ALA A 280 -33.45 -0.25 2.06
CA ALA A 280 -32.02 0.04 2.16
C ALA A 280 -31.75 1.53 2.41
N ALA A 281 -32.50 2.42 1.74
CA ALA A 281 -32.40 3.86 1.96
C ALA A 281 -32.81 4.27 3.37
N GLU A 282 -33.84 3.64 3.93
CA GLU A 282 -34.25 3.86 5.33
C GLU A 282 -33.20 3.36 6.32
N VAL A 283 -32.66 2.15 6.11
CA VAL A 283 -31.62 1.56 6.95
C VAL A 283 -30.34 2.40 6.97
N ALA A 284 -29.97 2.96 5.81
CA ALA A 284 -28.75 3.76 5.66
C ALA A 284 -29.01 5.28 5.67
N ALA A 285 -30.17 5.74 6.13
CA ALA A 285 -30.58 7.15 6.05
C ALA A 285 -29.57 8.10 6.71
N GLU A 286 -29.08 7.75 7.90
CA GLU A 286 -28.11 8.58 8.64
C GLU A 286 -26.73 8.61 7.97
N PRO A 287 -26.08 7.48 7.63
CA PRO A 287 -24.85 7.48 6.83
C PRO A 287 -24.98 8.19 5.48
N LEU A 288 -26.12 8.06 4.79
CA LEU A 288 -26.37 8.75 3.52
C LEU A 288 -26.42 10.27 3.70
N LYS A 289 -27.10 10.74 4.75
CA LYS A 289 -27.13 12.16 5.10
C LYS A 289 -25.72 12.68 5.37
N GLN A 290 -24.93 11.97 6.18
CA GLN A 290 -23.54 12.33 6.47
C GLN A 290 -22.68 12.38 5.21
N LEU A 291 -22.84 11.41 4.30
CA LEU A 291 -22.15 11.39 3.00
C LEU A 291 -22.51 12.62 2.16
N ARG A 292 -23.81 13.00 2.11
CA ARG A 292 -24.27 14.18 1.36
C ARG A 292 -23.77 15.48 1.97
N ASP A 293 -23.84 15.62 3.29
CA ASP A 293 -23.35 16.80 4.01
C ASP A 293 -21.84 16.99 3.76
N LEU A 294 -21.07 15.91 3.81
CA LEU A 294 -19.64 15.94 3.53
C LEU A 294 -19.33 16.26 2.06
N ALA A 295 -20.07 15.69 1.10
CA ALA A 295 -19.93 16.01 -0.32
C ALA A 295 -20.34 17.45 -0.65
N SER A 296 -21.28 18.02 0.08
CA SER A 296 -21.64 19.44 0.01
C SER A 296 -20.51 20.32 0.53
N ALA A 297 -19.98 20.01 1.72
CA ALA A 297 -18.94 20.80 2.38
C ALA A 297 -17.58 20.73 1.66
N LYS A 298 -17.17 19.54 1.20
CA LYS A 298 -15.80 19.30 0.70
C LYS A 298 -15.74 18.97 -0.79
N GLY A 299 -16.86 18.71 -1.47
CA GLY A 299 -16.83 18.23 -2.86
C GLY A 299 -16.21 19.23 -3.86
N ALA A 300 -16.30 20.53 -3.60
CA ALA A 300 -15.65 21.55 -4.44
C ALA A 300 -14.11 21.41 -4.43
N LEU A 301 -13.51 20.97 -3.32
CA LEU A 301 -12.08 20.68 -3.23
C LEU A 301 -11.73 19.49 -4.13
N VAL A 302 -12.56 18.45 -4.15
CA VAL A 302 -12.36 17.29 -5.01
C VAL A 302 -12.47 17.67 -6.49
N ASP A 303 -13.43 18.54 -6.85
CA ASP A 303 -13.60 19.03 -8.22
C ASP A 303 -12.35 19.78 -8.72
N GLN A 304 -11.70 20.56 -7.86
CA GLN A 304 -10.45 21.26 -8.15
C GLN A 304 -9.28 20.30 -8.41
N GLY A 305 -9.30 19.10 -7.82
CA GLY A 305 -8.30 18.06 -8.05
C GLY A 305 -8.26 17.51 -9.48
N ASN A 306 -9.29 17.78 -10.29
CA ASN A 306 -9.37 17.48 -11.71
C ASN A 306 -9.10 16.01 -12.09
N GLU A 307 -9.51 15.07 -11.25
CA GLU A 307 -9.48 13.64 -11.56
C GLU A 307 -10.89 13.17 -11.96
N GLU A 308 -11.01 12.49 -13.10
CA GLU A 308 -12.32 12.23 -13.73
C GLU A 308 -13.21 11.31 -12.89
N THR A 309 -12.65 10.26 -12.31
CA THR A 309 -13.39 9.24 -11.58
C THR A 309 -14.00 9.80 -10.29
N SER A 310 -13.23 10.60 -9.56
CA SER A 310 -13.65 11.26 -8.32
C SER A 310 -14.70 12.31 -8.60
N ARG A 311 -14.55 13.14 -9.64
CA ARG A 311 -15.60 14.09 -10.03
C ARG A 311 -16.91 13.41 -10.39
N ARG A 312 -16.85 12.31 -11.15
CA ARG A 312 -18.04 11.51 -11.46
C ARG A 312 -18.69 10.96 -10.20
N PHE A 313 -17.90 10.43 -9.28
CA PHE A 313 -18.39 9.90 -8.00
C PHE A 313 -19.04 10.99 -7.13
N ILE A 314 -18.46 12.19 -7.05
CA ILE A 314 -19.05 13.34 -6.35
C ILE A 314 -20.35 13.77 -7.02
N ALA A 315 -20.42 13.80 -8.35
CA ALA A 315 -21.64 14.11 -9.09
C ALA A 315 -22.76 13.07 -8.82
N GLU A 316 -22.42 11.78 -8.76
CA GLU A 316 -23.34 10.71 -8.38
C GLU A 316 -23.94 10.98 -6.98
N ILE A 317 -23.11 11.31 -5.99
CA ILE A 317 -23.55 11.61 -4.63
C ILE A 317 -24.46 12.86 -4.59
N ARG A 318 -24.16 13.89 -5.38
CA ARG A 318 -24.93 15.15 -5.38
C ARG A 318 -26.29 15.05 -6.08
N HIS A 319 -26.38 14.26 -7.15
CA HIS A 319 -27.49 14.34 -8.09
C HIS A 319 -28.42 13.12 -8.09
N LEU A 320 -27.96 11.95 -7.64
CA LEU A 320 -28.83 10.77 -7.56
C LEU A 320 -29.75 10.84 -6.35
N SER A 321 -30.92 10.20 -6.44
CA SER A 321 -31.76 9.94 -5.26
C SER A 321 -31.07 8.93 -4.33
N ASP A 322 -31.51 8.83 -3.07
CA ASP A 322 -30.90 7.91 -2.10
C ASP A 322 -30.97 6.44 -2.57
N GLN A 323 -32.10 6.03 -3.15
CA GLN A 323 -32.29 4.71 -3.73
C GLN A 323 -31.29 4.44 -4.88
N GLN A 324 -31.18 5.39 -5.81
CA GLN A 324 -30.24 5.31 -6.94
C GLN A 324 -28.78 5.32 -6.47
N LEU A 325 -28.46 6.10 -5.43
CA LEU A 325 -27.12 6.17 -4.87
C LEU A 325 -26.73 4.86 -4.19
N ILE A 326 -27.62 4.25 -3.40
CA ILE A 326 -27.38 2.92 -2.81
C ILE A 326 -27.16 1.88 -3.90
N GLN A 327 -28.00 1.88 -4.94
CA GLN A 327 -27.83 0.99 -6.08
C GLN A 327 -26.42 1.15 -6.68
N ARG A 328 -25.98 2.39 -6.95
CA ARG A 328 -24.64 2.65 -7.48
C ARG A 328 -23.54 2.20 -6.53
N LEU A 329 -23.65 2.45 -5.22
CA LEU A 329 -22.65 2.01 -4.26
C LEU A 329 -22.55 0.47 -4.20
N ALA A 330 -23.68 -0.23 -4.23
CA ALA A 330 -23.73 -1.69 -4.26
C ALA A 330 -23.17 -2.26 -5.58
N GLU A 331 -23.48 -1.65 -6.73
CA GLU A 331 -22.89 -2.01 -8.03
C GLU A 331 -21.36 -1.86 -8.03
N ARG A 332 -20.85 -0.81 -7.38
CA ARG A 332 -19.41 -0.51 -7.31
C ARG A 332 -18.66 -1.41 -6.34
N ASP A 333 -19.30 -1.87 -5.26
CA ASP A 333 -18.69 -2.81 -4.33
C ASP A 333 -18.73 -4.24 -4.87
N SER A 334 -19.91 -4.74 -5.23
CA SER A 334 -20.17 -6.03 -5.88
C SER A 334 -19.65 -7.30 -5.16
N THR A 335 -18.97 -7.15 -4.03
CA THR A 335 -18.27 -8.25 -3.33
C THR A 335 -18.82 -8.49 -1.93
N VAL A 336 -19.15 -7.43 -1.18
CA VAL A 336 -19.73 -7.50 0.16
C VAL A 336 -21.22 -7.16 0.10
N ILE A 337 -21.58 -6.09 -0.62
CA ILE A 337 -22.94 -5.69 -0.90
C ILE A 337 -23.17 -5.82 -2.40
N CYS A 338 -24.24 -6.52 -2.77
CA CYS A 338 -24.61 -6.74 -4.17
C CYS A 338 -26.02 -6.24 -4.44
N GLN A 339 -26.27 -5.79 -5.66
CA GLN A 339 -27.60 -5.48 -6.16
C GLN A 339 -28.02 -6.50 -7.23
N ARG A 340 -29.26 -7.00 -7.14
CA ARG A 340 -29.92 -7.83 -8.16
C ARG A 340 -31.41 -7.56 -8.16
N GLU A 341 -32.02 -7.40 -9.33
CA GLU A 341 -33.48 -7.33 -9.50
C GLU A 341 -34.17 -6.33 -8.53
N GLY A 342 -33.58 -5.14 -8.33
CA GLY A 342 -34.16 -4.09 -7.45
C GLY A 342 -34.01 -4.35 -5.95
N HIS A 343 -33.16 -5.30 -5.57
CA HIS A 343 -32.91 -5.66 -4.18
C HIS A 343 -31.42 -5.67 -3.87
N ILE A 344 -31.09 -5.39 -2.60
CA ILE A 344 -29.75 -5.37 -2.03
C ILE A 344 -29.57 -6.63 -1.16
N PHE A 345 -28.44 -7.31 -1.32
CA PHE A 345 -28.13 -8.57 -0.64
C PHE A 345 -26.67 -8.61 -0.17
N LEU A 346 -26.36 -9.58 0.70
CA LEU A 346 -24.99 -9.93 1.03
C LEU A 346 -24.31 -10.63 -0.15
N GLY A 347 -23.14 -10.12 -0.51
CA GLY A 347 -22.22 -10.74 -1.46
C GLY A 347 -21.40 -11.87 -0.82
N PRO A 348 -20.62 -12.58 -1.64
CA PRO A 348 -19.85 -13.75 -1.21
C PRO A 348 -18.72 -13.43 -0.23
N ALA A 349 -18.25 -12.18 -0.18
CA ALA A 349 -17.22 -11.72 0.75
C ALA A 349 -17.80 -11.11 2.04
N ALA A 350 -19.12 -11.10 2.20
CA ALA A 350 -19.76 -10.61 3.42
C ALA A 350 -19.39 -11.45 4.64
N SER A 351 -19.34 -10.84 5.83
CA SER A 351 -18.87 -11.47 7.08
C SER A 351 -17.38 -11.85 7.12
N GLU A 352 -16.64 -11.74 6.02
CA GLU A 352 -15.19 -11.64 6.14
C GLU A 352 -14.92 -10.35 6.92
N LEU A 353 -14.40 -10.47 8.15
CA LEU A 353 -13.94 -9.32 8.93
C LEU A 353 -13.14 -8.42 7.99
N ARG A 354 -13.34 -7.10 8.07
CA ARG A 354 -12.42 -6.12 7.49
C ARG A 354 -11.01 -6.43 8.02
N GLY A 355 -10.27 -7.28 7.31
CA GLY A 355 -8.96 -7.75 7.74
C GLY A 355 -8.82 -9.19 8.28
N SER A 356 -9.77 -10.13 8.11
CA SER A 356 -9.47 -11.55 8.48
C SER A 356 -8.56 -12.29 7.49
N SER A 357 -8.20 -11.68 6.36
CA SER A 357 -6.90 -12.02 5.78
C SER A 357 -5.86 -11.19 6.53
N GLU A 358 -5.15 -11.81 7.47
CA GLU A 358 -4.06 -11.22 8.26
C GLU A 358 -2.95 -10.57 7.40
N THR A 359 -3.04 -10.69 6.07
CA THR A 359 -2.21 -10.00 5.07
C THR A 359 -2.55 -8.53 4.80
N GLN A 360 -3.74 -8.02 5.20
CA GLN A 360 -4.05 -6.59 5.04
C GLN A 360 -3.55 -5.73 6.21
N ASP A 361 -3.51 -6.31 7.42
CA ASP A 361 -3.05 -5.61 8.63
C ASP A 361 -1.54 -5.30 8.56
N GLU A 362 -0.75 -6.19 7.94
CA GLU A 362 0.70 -5.98 7.67
C GLU A 362 1.02 -4.79 6.73
N ASN A 363 0.01 -4.23 6.04
CA ASN A 363 0.17 -3.16 5.06
C ASN A 363 -0.56 -1.87 5.44
N ARG A 364 -1.36 -1.85 6.52
CA ARG A 364 -2.00 -0.62 6.98
C ARG A 364 -0.93 0.25 7.64
N PRO A 365 -0.69 1.48 7.17
CA PRO A 365 0.20 2.40 7.85
C PRO A 365 -0.35 2.64 9.26
N PRO A 366 0.52 2.71 10.28
CA PRO A 366 0.10 3.05 11.63
C PRO A 366 -0.62 4.40 11.61
N GLN A 367 -1.63 4.54 12.48
CA GLN A 367 -2.29 5.82 12.67
C GLN A 367 -1.42 6.67 13.58
N ASP A 368 -0.96 7.80 13.05
CA ASP A 368 -0.21 8.80 13.79
C ASP A 368 -1.01 10.10 13.70
N GLU A 369 -1.51 10.59 14.83
CA GLU A 369 -2.37 11.77 14.90
C GLU A 369 -1.70 13.04 14.36
N ALA A 370 -0.35 13.06 14.32
CA ALA A 370 0.39 14.16 13.72
C ALA A 370 0.25 14.22 12.18
N PHE A 371 -0.27 13.16 11.54
CA PHE A 371 -0.41 13.06 10.10
C PHE A 371 -1.87 12.85 9.72
N ALA A 372 -2.28 13.48 8.62
CA ALA A 372 -3.59 13.24 8.02
C ALA A 372 -3.72 11.77 7.57
N PRO A 373 -4.55 10.92 8.21
CA PRO A 373 -4.66 9.50 7.89
C PRO A 373 -5.20 9.25 6.47
N GLN A 374 -5.87 10.24 5.88
CA GLN A 374 -6.34 10.22 4.49
C GLN A 374 -5.20 10.01 3.50
N LEU A 375 -4.03 10.59 3.77
CA LEU A 375 -2.89 10.64 2.86
C LEU A 375 -1.69 9.93 3.49
N PHE A 376 -1.78 8.61 3.56
CA PHE A 376 -0.79 7.76 4.25
C PHE A 376 0.67 7.98 3.79
N ARG A 377 0.88 8.46 2.56
CA ARG A 377 2.22 8.72 2.04
C ARG A 377 2.94 9.86 2.75
N LEU A 378 2.22 10.76 3.42
CA LEU A 378 2.81 11.80 4.26
C LEU A 378 3.62 11.16 5.39
N HIS A 379 3.01 10.21 6.11
CA HIS A 379 3.68 9.46 7.16
C HIS A 379 4.84 8.62 6.59
N ASN A 380 4.63 7.95 5.46
CA ASN A 380 5.70 7.16 4.81
C ASN A 380 6.93 8.00 4.46
N LEU A 381 6.75 9.24 3.96
CA LEU A 381 7.85 10.15 3.67
C LEU A 381 8.60 10.52 4.95
N HIS A 382 7.88 10.82 6.02
CA HIS A 382 8.49 11.13 7.32
C HIS A 382 9.32 9.94 7.84
N CYS A 383 8.78 8.72 7.75
CA CYS A 383 9.50 7.50 8.11
C CYS A 383 10.81 7.35 7.32
N LEU A 384 10.73 7.51 6.01
CA LEU A 384 11.89 7.42 5.11
C LEU A 384 12.95 8.47 5.42
N VAL A 385 12.56 9.74 5.48
CA VAL A 385 13.50 10.85 5.72
C VAL A 385 14.16 10.69 7.09
N THR A 386 13.42 10.26 8.11
CA THR A 386 13.95 10.03 9.45
C THR A 386 15.01 8.93 9.45
N GLU A 387 14.72 7.77 8.85
CA GLU A 387 15.66 6.65 8.76
C GLU A 387 16.90 6.98 7.91
N LEU A 388 16.69 7.63 6.76
CA LEU A 388 17.77 8.06 5.87
C LEU A 388 18.65 9.15 6.51
N SER A 389 18.11 9.93 7.44
CA SER A 389 18.88 10.87 8.26
C SER A 389 19.67 10.18 9.39
N GLY A 390 19.60 8.85 9.51
CA GLY A 390 20.32 8.07 10.51
C GLY A 390 19.61 7.93 11.87
N LYS A 391 18.33 8.32 11.95
CA LYS A 391 17.49 8.14 13.16
C LYS A 391 16.68 6.84 13.06
N VAL A 392 16.09 6.40 14.17
CA VAL A 392 15.19 5.24 14.19
C VAL A 392 13.93 5.57 13.38
N ASN A 393 13.50 4.67 12.49
CA ASN A 393 12.28 4.85 11.73
C ASN A 393 11.07 4.85 12.70
N PRO A 394 10.23 5.90 12.73
CA PRO A 394 9.02 5.95 13.54
C PRO A 394 8.07 4.78 13.28
N GLY A 395 7.99 4.33 12.01
CA GLY A 395 7.14 3.23 11.60
C GLY A 395 7.60 1.85 12.08
N SER A 396 8.78 1.68 12.69
CA SER A 396 9.18 0.39 13.29
C SER A 396 8.65 0.14 14.70
N ARG A 397 7.97 1.10 15.34
CA ARG A 397 7.67 0.99 16.78
C ARG A 397 6.52 0.06 17.17
N ASP A 398 5.64 -0.35 16.26
CA ASP A 398 4.38 -1.00 16.68
C ASP A 398 4.29 -2.48 16.32
N ALA A 399 5.11 -3.30 16.98
CA ALA A 399 4.79 -4.72 17.14
C ALA A 399 4.61 -5.14 18.61
N GLY A 400 4.67 -4.22 19.57
CA GLY A 400 4.42 -4.55 20.99
C GLY A 400 4.79 -3.52 22.05
N SER A 401 4.67 -2.21 21.80
CA SER A 401 4.91 -1.19 22.85
C SER A 401 3.65 -0.51 23.41
N GLU A 402 2.51 -1.20 23.39
CA GLU A 402 1.37 -0.88 24.25
C GLU A 402 1.08 -2.09 25.15
N ALA A 403 1.97 -2.29 26.12
CA ALA A 403 1.72 -3.07 27.32
C ALA A 403 2.63 -2.54 28.42
N VAL A 404 2.28 -1.37 28.97
CA VAL A 404 2.55 -0.99 30.36
C VAL A 404 1.33 -0.27 30.89
#